data_AF-A0A061SL34-F1
#
_entry.id   AF-A0A061SL34-F1
#
_cell.length_a   1.000
_cell.length_b   1.000
_cell.length_c   1.000
_cell.angle_alpha   90.00
_cell.angle_beta   90.00
_cell.angle_gamma   90.00
#
_symmetry.space_group_name_H-M   'P 1'
#
loop_
_entity.id
_entity.type
_entity.pdbx_description
1 polymer ?
#
loop_
_entity_poly.entity_id
_entity_poly.type
_entity_poly.pdbx_seq_one_letter_code
_entity_poly.pdbx_strand_id
1 'polypeptide(L)'
;DLVVLGTDGLFDNLHDHEIIEAVEETWQDLGASQRSSTAGARTVAQALANRAFFCSLDKRKDTPYSQGATEEFDMVYSGGKADDITVVAAVIS
;
A
#
# COMPACT_ATOMS: atom_id res chain seq x y z
N ASP A 1 7.98 -14.58 -8.59
CA ASP A 1 6.79 -13.94 -7.97
C ASP A 1 7.19 -12.89 -6.94
N LEU A 2 6.31 -11.94 -6.64
CA LEU A 2 6.50 -10.97 -5.55
C LEU A 2 5.37 -11.16 -4.53
N VAL A 3 5.74 -11.44 -3.28
CA VAL A 3 4.80 -11.53 -2.17
C VAL A 3 4.89 -10.25 -1.35
N VAL A 4 3.75 -9.58 -1.13
CA VAL A 4 3.63 -8.43 -0.26
C VAL A 4 2.77 -8.82 0.94
N LEU A 5 3.28 -8.53 2.14
CA LEU A 5 2.58 -8.66 3.40
C LEU A 5 2.56 -7.29 4.07
N GLY A 6 1.49 -6.97 4.79
CA GLY A 6 1.41 -5.72 5.54
C GLY A 6 0.48 -5.81 6.74
N THR A 7 0.53 -4.79 7.59
CA THR A 7 -0.50 -4.56 8.62
C THR A 7 -1.77 -3.98 8.01
N ASP A 8 -2.85 -3.92 8.79
CA ASP A 8 -4.10 -3.25 8.40
C ASP A 8 -3.86 -1.80 7.96
N GLY A 9 -2.91 -1.08 8.58
CA GLY A 9 -2.54 0.27 8.13
C GLY A 9 -2.18 0.40 6.63
N LEU A 10 -1.67 -0.67 5.98
CA LEU A 10 -1.48 -0.69 4.52
C LEU A 10 -2.83 -0.80 3.79
N PHE A 11 -3.61 -1.82 4.14
CA PHE A 11 -4.84 -2.21 3.43
C PHE A 11 -6.04 -1.31 3.74
N ASP A 12 -6.02 -0.63 4.88
CA ASP A 12 -7.02 0.38 5.26
C ASP A 12 -6.88 1.66 4.42
N ASN A 13 -5.67 1.94 3.93
CA ASN A 13 -5.34 3.21 3.29
C ASN A 13 -5.08 3.11 1.77
N LEU A 14 -4.96 1.90 1.21
CA LEU A 14 -4.79 1.66 -0.22
C LEU A 14 -5.69 0.52 -0.67
N HIS A 15 -6.38 0.72 -1.80
CA HIS A 15 -7.07 -0.36 -2.48
C HIS A 15 -6.07 -1.31 -3.16
N ASP A 16 -6.48 -2.56 -3.40
CA ASP A 16 -5.67 -3.56 -4.10
C ASP A 16 -5.09 -3.03 -5.43
N HIS A 17 -5.88 -2.30 -6.22
CA HIS A 17 -5.41 -1.73 -7.49
C HIS A 17 -4.33 -0.65 -7.30
N GLU A 18 -4.37 0.12 -6.21
CA GLU A 18 -3.36 1.13 -5.89
C GLU A 18 -2.06 0.48 -5.39
N ILE A 19 -2.18 -0.66 -4.69
CA ILE A 19 -1.04 -1.49 -4.31
C ILE A 19 -0.36 -2.04 -5.57
N ILE A 20 -1.14 -2.63 -6.50
CA ILE A 20 -0.62 -3.15 -7.76
C ILE A 20 0.05 -2.05 -8.59
N GLU A 21 -0.62 -0.89 -8.75
CA GLU A 21 -0.06 0.25 -9.48
C GLU A 21 1.28 0.71 -8.88
N ALA A 22 1.35 0.90 -7.55
CA ALA A 22 2.59 1.31 -6.90
C ALA A 22 3.72 0.27 -7.03
N VAL A 23 3.37 -1.02 -6.98
CA VAL A 23 4.32 -2.10 -7.26
C VAL A 23 4.82 -1.99 -8.69
N GLU A 24 3.94 -1.88 -9.68
CA GLU A 24 4.30 -1.83 -11.10
C GLU A 24 5.16 -0.61 -11.43
N GLU A 25 4.78 0.58 -10.97
CA GLU A 25 5.56 1.82 -11.14
C GLU A 25 6.98 1.64 -10.59
N THR A 26 7.08 1.19 -9.34
CA THR A 26 8.38 0.96 -8.68
C THR A 26 9.16 -0.14 -9.40
N TRP A 27 8.49 -1.19 -9.85
CA TRP A 27 9.12 -2.33 -10.52
C TRP A 27 9.65 -1.96 -11.90
N GLN A 28 8.98 -1.07 -12.63
CA GLN A 28 9.41 -0.59 -13.94
C GLN A 28 10.69 0.25 -13.85
N ASP A 29 10.85 1.03 -12.79
CA ASP A 29 12.02 1.87 -12.54
C ASP A 29 13.28 1.07 -12.14
N LEU A 30 13.12 -0.16 -11.66
CA LEU A 30 14.23 -1.02 -11.24
C LEU A 30 14.96 -1.68 -12.42
N GLY A 31 16.27 -1.87 -12.30
CA GLY A 31 17.03 -2.68 -13.26
C GLY A 31 16.66 -4.19 -13.18
N ALA A 32 16.90 -4.95 -14.26
CA ALA A 32 16.57 -6.39 -14.31
C ALA A 32 17.22 -7.20 -13.16
N SER A 33 18.47 -6.90 -12.81
CA SER A 33 19.16 -7.52 -11.68
C SER A 33 18.57 -7.14 -10.31
N GLN A 34 17.98 -5.95 -10.19
CA GLN A 34 17.39 -5.48 -8.94
C GLN A 34 16.01 -6.09 -8.68
N ARG A 35 15.23 -6.34 -9.74
CA ARG A 35 13.92 -7.01 -9.66
C ARG A 35 13.97 -8.40 -9.03
N SER A 36 15.10 -9.09 -9.16
CA SER A 36 15.31 -10.42 -8.55
C SER A 36 16.07 -10.36 -7.22
N SER A 37 16.19 -9.17 -6.62
CA SER A 37 17.01 -8.95 -5.42
C SER A 37 16.18 -8.48 -4.24
N THR A 38 16.68 -8.75 -3.03
CA THR A 38 16.12 -8.20 -1.79
C THR A 38 16.11 -6.67 -1.77
N ALA A 39 17.04 -6.02 -2.49
CA ALA A 39 17.07 -4.57 -2.60
C ALA A 39 15.86 -4.04 -3.38
N GLY A 40 15.50 -4.67 -4.49
CA GLY A 40 14.29 -4.32 -5.25
C GLY A 40 13.02 -4.54 -4.44
N ALA A 41 12.94 -5.67 -3.72
CA ALA A 41 11.84 -5.95 -2.80
C ALA A 41 11.69 -4.86 -1.72
N ARG A 42 12.82 -4.43 -1.13
CA ARG A 42 12.84 -3.34 -0.14
C ARG A 42 12.31 -2.03 -0.73
N THR A 43 12.71 -1.68 -1.96
CA THR A 43 12.24 -0.47 -2.62
C THR A 43 10.72 -0.49 -2.80
N VAL A 44 10.16 -1.62 -3.23
CA VAL A 44 8.70 -1.80 -3.33
C VAL A 44 8.02 -1.64 -1.98
N ALA A 45 8.53 -2.31 -0.93
CA ALA A 45 7.94 -2.21 0.41
C ALA A 45 7.93 -0.76 0.93
N GLN A 46 9.01 -0.01 0.69
CA GLN A 46 9.10 1.41 1.05
C GLN A 46 8.12 2.28 0.25
N ALA A 47 7.98 2.03 -1.06
CA ALA A 47 7.03 2.76 -1.89
C ALA A 47 5.58 2.56 -1.42
N LEU A 48 5.20 1.32 -1.11
CA LEU A 48 3.88 0.99 -0.58
C LEU A 48 3.64 1.62 0.79
N ALA A 49 4.60 1.50 1.72
CA ALA A 49 4.48 2.10 3.05
C ALA A 49 4.32 3.62 2.98
N ASN A 50 5.09 4.29 2.11
CA ASN A 50 5.00 5.73 1.91
C ASN A 50 3.66 6.14 1.28
N ARG A 51 3.19 5.42 0.26
CA ARG A 51 1.91 5.73 -0.40
C ARG A 51 0.75 5.57 0.59
N ALA A 52 0.73 4.47 1.35
CA ALA A 52 -0.25 4.26 2.41
C ALA A 52 -0.20 5.35 3.48
N PHE A 53 1.01 5.78 3.89
CA PHE A 53 1.19 6.87 4.86
C PHE A 53 0.64 8.21 4.36
N PHE A 54 0.85 8.55 3.09
CA PHE A 54 0.27 9.78 2.54
C PHE A 54 -1.25 9.69 2.44
N CYS A 55 -1.80 8.53 2.04
CA CYS A 55 -3.24 8.29 2.03
C CYS A 55 -3.84 8.32 3.43
N SER A 56 -3.13 7.83 4.45
CA SER A 56 -3.58 7.86 5.85
C SER A 56 -3.73 9.27 6.42
N LEU A 57 -3.00 10.24 5.86
CA LEU A 57 -3.06 11.65 6.26
C LEU A 57 -4.07 12.47 5.44
N ASP A 58 -4.49 11.97 4.27
CA ASP A 58 -5.45 12.67 3.43
C ASP A 58 -6.88 12.43 3.94
N LYS A 59 -7.46 13.48 4.50
CA LYS A 59 -8.82 13.49 5.06
C LYS A 59 -9.93 13.45 4.01
N ARG A 60 -9.59 13.52 2.73
CA ARG A 60 -10.55 13.53 1.61
C ARG A 60 -10.36 12.35 0.67
N LYS A 61 -9.31 11.55 0.88
CA LYS A 61 -9.06 10.36 0.10
C LYS A 61 -10.16 9.34 0.40
N ASP A 62 -10.72 8.77 -0.65
CA ASP A 62 -11.53 7.59 -0.51
C ASP A 62 -10.59 6.39 -0.30
N THR A 63 -10.75 5.72 0.84
CA THR A 63 -9.93 4.60 1.27
C THR A 63 -10.80 3.40 1.65
N PRO A 64 -10.27 2.17 1.63
CA PRO A 64 -11.01 1.00 2.10
C PRO A 64 -11.56 1.18 3.52
N TYR A 65 -10.80 1.82 4.41
CA TYR A 65 -11.27 2.18 5.74
C TYR A 65 -12.50 3.10 5.71
N SER A 66 -12.48 4.20 4.94
CA SER A 66 -13.61 5.12 4.90
C SER A 66 -14.85 4.49 4.26
N GLN A 67 -14.67 3.61 3.28
CA GLN A 67 -15.78 2.85 2.68
C GLN A 67 -16.38 1.88 3.70
N GLY A 68 -15.57 1.07 4.36
CA GLY A 68 -16.06 0.14 5.39
C GLY A 68 -16.73 0.85 6.57
N ALA A 69 -16.19 1.98 7.02
CA ALA A 69 -16.84 2.81 8.05
C ALA A 69 -18.18 3.37 7.57
N THR A 70 -18.29 3.74 6.29
CA THR A 70 -19.55 4.24 5.72
C THR A 70 -20.63 3.17 5.71
N GLU A 71 -20.27 1.95 5.33
CA GLU A 71 -21.18 0.81 5.30
C GLU A 71 -21.64 0.37 6.70
N GLU A 72 -20.73 0.36 7.68
CA GLU A 72 -21.02 -0.09 9.05
C GLU A 72 -21.89 0.91 9.84
N PHE A 73 -21.65 2.21 9.66
CA PHE A 73 -22.27 3.25 10.50
C PHE A 73 -23.39 4.04 9.80
N ASP A 74 -23.73 3.70 8.55
CA ASP A 74 -24.76 4.37 7.71
C ASP A 74 -24.58 5.92 7.67
N MET A 75 -23.32 6.35 7.67
CA MET A 75 -22.89 7.75 7.63
C MET A 75 -21.73 7.89 6.66
N VAL A 76 -21.68 8.96 5.85
CA VAL A 76 -20.59 9.14 4.89
C VAL A 76 -19.28 9.50 5.61
N TYR A 77 -18.34 8.56 5.63
CA TYR A 77 -16.97 8.77 6.06
C TYR A 77 -16.05 9.05 4.86
N SER A 78 -14.99 9.83 5.09
CA SER A 78 -13.97 10.12 4.08
C SER A 78 -12.63 10.32 4.77
N GLY A 79 -11.56 9.97 4.06
CA GLY A 79 -10.19 10.09 4.49
C GLY A 79 -9.56 8.76 4.91
N GLY A 80 -8.24 8.78 5.03
CA GLY A 80 -7.49 7.63 5.54
C GLY A 80 -7.50 7.49 7.06
N LYS A 81 -7.00 6.35 7.53
CA LYS A 81 -6.83 5.97 8.93
C LYS A 81 -5.38 6.11 9.33
N ALA A 82 -5.07 7.09 10.18
CA ALA A 82 -3.73 7.27 10.73
C ALA A 82 -3.40 6.13 11.71
N ASP A 83 -2.60 5.16 11.26
CA ASP A 83 -2.27 3.93 11.97
C ASP A 83 -0.81 3.51 11.72
N ASP A 84 -0.33 2.51 12.44
CA ASP A 84 1.01 1.94 12.23
C ASP A 84 1.06 1.12 10.92
N ILE A 85 1.95 1.53 10.01
CA ILE A 85 2.09 0.92 8.68
C ILE A 85 3.38 0.12 8.62
N THR A 86 3.26 -1.21 8.49
CA THR A 86 4.40 -2.10 8.23
C THR A 86 4.17 -2.83 6.92
N VAL A 87 5.19 -2.88 6.07
CA VAL A 87 5.17 -3.61 4.79
C VAL A 87 6.41 -4.48 4.67
N VAL A 88 6.21 -5.74 4.30
CA VAL A 88 7.26 -6.70 3.96
C VAL A 88 7.03 -7.16 2.53
N ALA A 89 8.04 -7.05 1.69
CA ALA A 89 8.01 -7.58 0.33
C ALA A 89 9.14 -8.59 0.13
N ALA A 90 8.83 -9.68 -0.57
CA ALA A 90 9.76 -10.77 -0.84
C ALA A 90 9.64 -11.24 -2.29
N VAL A 91 10.77 -11.30 -2.98
CA VAL A 91 10.84 -11.93 -4.31
C VAL A 91 11.05 -13.41 -4.15
N ILE A 92 10.17 -14.19 -4.77
CA ILE A 92 10.26 -15.65 -4.86
C ILE A 92 10.85 -15.99 -6.23
N SER A 93 12.03 -16.60 -6.21
CA SER A 93 12.84 -16.99 -7.38
C SER A 93 13.11 -18.48 -7.41
#